data_AF-A0A3C1KFC6-F1
#
_entry.id   AF-A0A3C1KFC6-F1
#
_cell.length_a   1.000
_cell.length_b   1.000
_cell.length_c   1.000
_cell.angle_alpha   90.00
_cell.angle_beta   90.00
_cell.angle_gamma   90.00
#
_symmetry.space_group_name_H-M   'P 1'
#
loop_
_entity.id
_entity.type
_entity.pdbx_description
1 polymer ?
#
loop_
_entity_poly.entity_id
_entity_poly.type
_entity_poly.pdbx_seq_one_letter_code
_entity_poly.pdbx_strand_id
1 'polypeptide(L)'
;EEAAAAGDWAIVTVPLKALDQVPVAPLAGKIVVDTNNYYFERDGHIAALDENLTTTSQMLQEHLPTSTVVKGFNHIMSTQILTDGTPAGTADRRALATASDSDEAVAFITALYDEFGFDTVSAGPLAESWRVERDRPAYVVRQNADELVANLAAAER
;
A
#
# COMPACT_ATOMS: atom_id res chain seq x y z
N GLU A 1 19.86 -5.37 1.80
CA GLU A 1 20.09 -6.01 3.11
C GLU A 1 20.44 -4.98 4.20
N GLU A 2 21.45 -4.12 4.00
CA GLU A 2 21.86 -3.11 4.99
C GLU A 2 20.72 -2.14 5.42
N ALA A 3 19.91 -1.66 4.47
CA ALA A 3 18.78 -0.76 4.78
C ALA A 3 17.68 -1.41 5.63
N ALA A 4 17.43 -2.72 5.45
CA ALA A 4 16.41 -3.45 6.20
C ALA A 4 16.85 -3.73 7.64
N ALA A 5 18.14 -3.99 7.86
CA ALA A 5 18.68 -4.29 9.19
C ALA A 5 18.68 -3.07 10.14
N ALA A 6 18.77 -1.85 9.60
CA ALA A 6 18.94 -0.62 10.38
C ALA A 6 17.64 0.12 10.75
N GLY A 7 16.55 -0.06 9.99
CA GLY A 7 15.28 0.63 10.21
C GLY A 7 14.31 -0.16 11.09
N ASP A 8 13.49 0.51 11.90
CA ASP A 8 12.43 -0.11 12.72
C ASP A 8 11.28 -0.68 11.85
N TRP A 9 11.16 -0.19 10.62
CA TRP A 9 10.24 -0.63 9.58
C TRP A 9 10.93 -0.54 8.21
N ALA A 10 10.32 -1.10 7.17
CA ALA A 10 10.85 -1.05 5.81
C ALA A 10 9.76 -0.71 4.79
N ILE A 11 10.18 -0.25 3.61
CA ILE A 11 9.31 -0.06 2.45
C ILE A 11 9.79 -0.95 1.30
N VAL A 12 8.86 -1.68 0.68
CA VAL A 12 9.14 -2.51 -0.49
C VAL A 12 8.58 -1.79 -1.72
N THR A 13 9.50 -1.31 -2.55
CA THR A 13 9.22 -0.53 -3.78
C THR A 13 9.95 -1.10 -5.00
N VAL A 14 9.97 -2.43 -5.09
CA VAL A 14 10.51 -3.17 -6.25
C VAL A 14 9.38 -3.51 -7.22
N PRO A 15 9.64 -3.75 -8.51
CA PRO A 15 8.65 -4.35 -9.42
C PRO A 15 8.13 -5.68 -8.87
N LEU A 16 6.84 -5.97 -9.06
CA LEU A 16 6.21 -7.18 -8.51
C LEU A 16 6.88 -8.48 -8.98
N LYS A 17 7.42 -8.53 -10.21
CA LYS A 17 8.19 -9.70 -10.68
C LYS A 17 9.47 -10.01 -9.90
N ALA A 18 9.93 -9.08 -9.05
CA ALA A 18 11.10 -9.26 -8.19
C ALA A 18 10.71 -9.51 -6.73
N LEU A 19 9.43 -9.84 -6.47
CA LEU A 19 8.92 -10.11 -5.13
C LEU A 19 9.73 -11.22 -4.42
N ASP A 20 10.09 -12.27 -5.15
CA ASP A 20 10.89 -13.39 -4.68
C ASP A 20 12.33 -13.00 -4.28
N GLN A 21 12.82 -11.86 -4.76
CA GLN A 21 14.14 -11.31 -4.42
C GLN A 21 14.12 -10.41 -3.18
N VAL A 22 12.94 -10.10 -2.63
CA VAL A 22 12.83 -9.33 -1.39
C VAL A 22 13.42 -10.15 -0.23
N PRO A 23 14.41 -9.65 0.53
CA PRO A 23 15.10 -10.47 1.51
C PRO A 23 14.24 -10.68 2.77
N VAL A 24 13.93 -11.94 3.08
CA VAL A 24 13.05 -12.30 4.22
C VAL A 24 13.71 -12.04 5.57
N ALA A 25 14.91 -12.56 5.79
CA ALA A 25 15.55 -12.55 7.11
C ALA A 25 15.78 -11.14 7.69
N PRO A 26 16.23 -10.14 6.92
CA PRO A 26 16.37 -8.76 7.41
C PRO A 26 15.05 -8.06 7.72
N LEU A 27 13.91 -8.55 7.19
CA LEU A 27 12.58 -7.96 7.37
C LEU A 27 11.78 -8.64 8.49
N ALA A 28 12.29 -9.74 9.06
CA ALA A 28 11.59 -10.49 10.09
C ALA A 28 11.25 -9.61 11.31
N GLY A 29 9.99 -9.70 11.76
CA GLY A 29 9.43 -8.94 12.88
C GLY A 29 9.14 -7.46 12.59
N LYS A 30 9.39 -6.97 11.38
CA LYS A 30 9.19 -5.55 11.02
C LYS A 30 7.84 -5.30 10.38
N ILE A 31 7.35 -4.07 10.52
CA ILE A 31 6.32 -3.55 9.62
C ILE A 31 6.94 -3.28 8.25
N VAL A 32 6.27 -3.76 7.20
CA VAL A 32 6.71 -3.60 5.81
C VAL A 32 5.61 -2.90 5.01
N VAL A 33 5.90 -1.70 4.55
CA VAL A 33 5.00 -0.93 3.69
C VAL A 33 5.14 -1.42 2.24
N ASP A 34 4.06 -1.98 1.70
CA ASP A 34 3.98 -2.41 0.29
C ASP A 34 3.44 -1.28 -0.59
N THR A 35 4.21 -0.90 -1.61
CA THR A 35 3.79 0.09 -2.62
C THR A 35 3.43 -0.55 -3.96
N ASN A 36 3.31 -1.88 -4.04
CA ASN A 36 3.14 -2.57 -5.31
C ASN A 36 1.78 -2.35 -5.98
N ASN A 37 1.86 -2.34 -7.30
CA ASN A 37 0.74 -2.49 -8.22
C ASN A 37 1.14 -3.53 -9.28
N TYR A 38 0.17 -4.35 -9.70
CA TYR A 38 0.38 -5.35 -10.73
C TYR A 38 0.24 -4.74 -12.13
N TYR A 39 1.27 -4.94 -12.96
CA TYR A 39 1.30 -4.53 -14.36
C TYR A 39 1.77 -5.72 -15.20
N PHE A 40 0.85 -6.45 -15.84
CA PHE A 40 1.19 -7.65 -16.62
C PHE A 40 2.24 -7.37 -17.71
N GLU A 41 2.27 -6.15 -18.26
CA GLU A 41 3.26 -5.72 -19.26
C GLU A 41 4.68 -5.67 -18.69
N ARG A 42 4.82 -5.38 -17.39
CA ARG A 42 6.09 -5.27 -16.66
C ARG A 42 6.46 -6.59 -15.98
N ASP A 43 5.45 -7.23 -15.39
CA ASP A 43 5.59 -8.33 -14.42
C ASP A 43 5.37 -9.70 -15.06
N GLY A 44 4.81 -9.76 -16.27
CA GLY A 44 4.27 -10.99 -16.85
C GLY A 44 2.92 -11.35 -16.24
N HIS A 45 2.26 -12.34 -16.82
CA HIS A 45 0.98 -12.85 -16.30
C HIS A 45 1.19 -13.67 -15.02
N ILE A 46 0.53 -13.26 -13.94
CA ILE A 46 0.49 -13.96 -12.65
C ILE A 46 -0.92 -14.50 -12.48
N ALA A 47 -1.10 -15.80 -12.69
CA ALA A 47 -2.42 -16.44 -12.75
C ALA A 47 -3.30 -16.13 -11.52
N ALA A 48 -2.74 -16.15 -10.31
CA ALA A 48 -3.49 -15.85 -9.09
C ALA A 48 -4.03 -14.40 -9.03
N LEU A 49 -3.34 -13.44 -9.67
CA LEU A 49 -3.82 -12.06 -9.77
C LEU A 49 -4.78 -11.88 -10.95
N ASP A 50 -4.48 -12.52 -12.09
CA ASP A 50 -5.35 -12.51 -13.27
C ASP A 50 -6.73 -13.13 -12.97
N GLU A 51 -6.77 -14.16 -12.12
CA GLU A 51 -7.98 -14.85 -11.67
C GLU A 51 -8.59 -14.25 -10.40
N ASN A 52 -8.09 -13.10 -9.92
CA ASN A 52 -8.62 -12.43 -8.73
C ASN A 52 -8.62 -13.30 -7.45
N LEU A 53 -7.65 -14.22 -7.31
CA LEU A 53 -7.55 -15.11 -6.15
C LEU A 53 -6.73 -14.53 -4.99
N THR A 54 -5.88 -13.53 -5.26
CA THR A 54 -5.03 -12.86 -4.27
C THR A 54 -4.87 -11.37 -4.59
N THR A 55 -4.14 -10.63 -3.76
CA THR A 55 -3.69 -9.25 -4.02
C THR A 55 -2.18 -9.18 -3.99
N THR A 56 -1.57 -8.10 -4.53
CA THR A 56 -0.10 -7.97 -4.50
C THR A 56 0.43 -7.97 -3.07
N SER A 57 -0.32 -7.38 -2.15
CA SER A 57 0.08 -7.24 -0.76
C SER A 57 -0.11 -8.54 0.03
N GLN A 58 -1.11 -9.36 -0.31
CA GLN A 58 -1.21 -10.74 0.19
C GLN A 58 -0.03 -11.60 -0.27
N MET A 59 0.39 -11.47 -1.54
CA MET A 59 1.57 -12.18 -2.04
C MET A 59 2.85 -11.75 -1.31
N LEU A 60 3.01 -10.45 -0.99
CA LEU A 60 4.15 -10.00 -0.19
C LEU A 60 4.09 -10.54 1.25
N GLN A 61 2.91 -10.58 1.86
CA GLN A 61 2.73 -11.14 3.21
C GLN A 61 3.05 -12.63 3.25
N GLU A 62 2.70 -13.39 2.21
CA GLU A 62 3.06 -14.81 2.06
C GLU A 62 4.59 -14.99 1.93
N HIS A 63 5.25 -14.13 1.16
CA HIS A 63 6.71 -14.14 1.01
C HIS A 63 7.45 -13.71 2.30
N LEU A 64 6.84 -12.85 3.12
CA LEU A 64 7.39 -12.33 4.36
C LEU A 64 6.59 -12.83 5.58
N PRO A 65 6.59 -14.15 5.87
CA PRO A 65 5.66 -14.76 6.84
C PRO A 65 5.87 -14.32 8.28
N THR A 66 7.03 -13.73 8.59
CA THR A 66 7.38 -13.22 9.92
C THR A 66 7.34 -11.70 10.01
N SER A 67 6.97 -11.01 8.94
CA SER A 67 6.81 -9.55 8.91
C SER A 67 5.33 -9.19 8.95
N THR A 68 5.03 -7.92 9.23
CA THR A 68 3.66 -7.39 9.21
C THR A 68 3.52 -6.47 8.01
N VAL A 69 2.79 -6.89 6.97
CA VAL A 69 2.64 -6.10 5.74
C VAL A 69 1.47 -5.11 5.85
N VAL A 70 1.68 -3.90 5.34
CA VAL A 70 0.64 -2.87 5.18
C VAL A 70 0.75 -2.23 3.81
N LYS A 71 -0.36 -2.14 3.07
CA LYS A 71 -0.38 -1.46 1.77
C LYS A 71 -0.39 0.04 1.97
N GLY A 72 0.48 0.75 1.28
CA GLY A 72 0.51 2.21 1.32
C GLY A 72 1.19 2.85 0.12
N PHE A 73 0.88 4.11 -0.14
CA PHE A 73 1.40 4.94 -1.23
C PHE A 73 1.20 4.39 -2.66
N ASN A 74 0.60 3.22 -2.85
CA ASN A 74 0.52 2.58 -4.15
C ASN A 74 -0.35 3.36 -5.17
N HIS A 75 -1.31 4.16 -4.69
CA HIS A 75 -2.26 4.88 -5.55
C HIS A 75 -1.96 6.39 -5.71
N ILE A 76 -0.76 6.86 -5.35
CA ILE A 76 -0.34 8.26 -5.49
C ILE A 76 0.89 8.34 -6.39
N MET A 77 0.98 9.38 -7.23
CA MET A 77 2.21 9.62 -8.00
C MET A 77 3.36 9.94 -7.05
N SER A 78 4.52 9.31 -7.25
CA SER A 78 5.67 9.50 -6.37
C SER A 78 6.09 10.97 -6.21
N THR A 79 5.95 11.78 -7.28
CA THR A 79 6.21 13.23 -7.25
C THR A 79 5.26 14.00 -6.34
N GLN A 80 4.03 13.52 -6.16
CA GLN A 80 2.99 14.17 -5.35
C GLN A 80 3.14 13.89 -3.85
N ILE A 81 3.84 12.81 -3.47
CA ILE A 81 4.11 12.49 -2.06
C ILE A 81 4.82 13.66 -1.37
N LEU A 82 5.70 14.37 -2.09
CA LEU A 82 6.50 15.48 -1.55
C LEU A 82 5.85 16.86 -1.72
N THR A 83 4.76 16.97 -2.50
CA THR A 83 4.17 18.28 -2.86
C THR A 83 2.74 18.48 -2.40
N ASP A 84 1.98 17.41 -2.16
CA ASP A 84 0.54 17.49 -1.91
C ASP A 84 0.18 17.42 -0.42
N GLY A 85 1.17 17.20 0.45
CA GLY A 85 0.99 17.17 1.89
C GLY A 85 0.51 18.52 2.43
N THR A 86 -0.50 18.49 3.31
CA THR A 86 -1.02 19.67 4.00
C THR A 86 -1.21 19.40 5.50
N PRO A 87 -1.15 20.42 6.38
CA PRO A 87 -1.35 20.22 7.81
C PRO A 87 -2.69 19.56 8.15
N ALA A 88 -2.73 18.78 9.24
CA ALA A 88 -3.96 18.19 9.74
C ALA A 88 -5.07 19.24 9.96
N GLY A 89 -6.30 18.89 9.60
CA GLY A 89 -7.47 19.77 9.66
C GLY A 89 -7.59 20.77 8.49
N THR A 90 -6.67 20.76 7.51
CA THR A 90 -6.86 21.49 6.26
C THR A 90 -8.13 21.00 5.55
N ALA A 91 -8.99 21.92 5.13
CA ALA A 91 -10.17 21.56 4.34
C ALA A 91 -9.74 20.86 3.03
N ASP A 92 -10.42 19.79 2.67
CA ASP A 92 -10.10 18.95 1.50
C ASP A 92 -8.65 18.44 1.48
N ARG A 93 -8.08 18.18 2.66
CA ARG A 93 -6.81 17.47 2.82
C ARG A 93 -6.89 16.15 2.06
N ARG A 94 -5.85 15.89 1.26
CA ARG A 94 -5.79 14.70 0.44
C ARG A 94 -5.70 13.47 1.35
N ALA A 95 -6.49 12.45 1.05
CA ALA A 95 -6.45 11.18 1.75
C ALA A 95 -5.73 10.11 0.92
N LEU A 96 -5.05 9.21 1.62
CA LEU A 96 -4.47 8.00 1.06
C LEU A 96 -5.08 6.76 1.72
N ALA A 97 -5.26 5.71 0.93
CA ALA A 97 -5.78 4.47 1.44
C ALA A 97 -4.69 3.60 2.05
N THR A 98 -5.11 2.68 2.92
CA THR A 98 -4.28 1.58 3.41
C THR A 98 -5.08 0.29 3.58
N ALA A 99 -4.39 -0.84 3.65
CA ALA A 99 -4.97 -2.14 4.00
C ALA A 99 -3.92 -2.96 4.76
N SER A 100 -4.33 -3.65 5.82
CA SER A 100 -3.48 -4.58 6.57
C SER A 100 -4.35 -5.50 7.44
N ASP A 101 -3.82 -6.68 7.75
CA ASP A 101 -4.42 -7.62 8.70
C ASP A 101 -3.98 -7.33 10.16
N SER A 102 -3.21 -6.26 10.39
CA SER A 102 -2.71 -5.85 11.71
C SER A 102 -3.09 -4.41 12.05
N ASP A 103 -3.79 -4.23 13.18
CA ASP A 103 -4.13 -2.92 13.72
C ASP A 103 -2.89 -2.06 14.02
N GLU A 104 -1.79 -2.70 14.44
CA GLU A 104 -0.52 -2.01 14.71
C GLU A 104 0.05 -1.40 13.43
N ALA A 105 0.00 -2.14 12.31
CA ALA A 105 0.51 -1.66 11.04
C ALA A 105 -0.40 -0.58 10.42
N VAL A 106 -1.72 -0.69 10.62
CA VAL A 106 -2.67 0.39 10.25
C VAL A 106 -2.41 1.65 11.06
N ALA A 107 -2.19 1.54 12.38
CA ALA A 107 -1.86 2.69 13.21
C ALA A 107 -0.54 3.35 12.79
N PHE A 108 0.48 2.53 12.48
CA PHE A 108 1.76 3.00 11.98
C PHE A 108 1.64 3.79 10.67
N ILE A 109 1.02 3.23 9.64
CA ILE A 109 0.90 3.92 8.34
C ILE A 109 0.01 5.16 8.44
N THR A 110 -1.00 5.14 9.32
CA THR A 110 -1.86 6.31 9.58
C THR A 110 -1.04 7.47 10.16
N ALA A 111 -0.18 7.18 11.15
CA ALA A 111 0.71 8.18 11.72
C ALA A 111 1.72 8.70 10.68
N LEU A 112 2.26 7.81 9.85
CA LEU A 112 3.18 8.19 8.78
C LEU A 112 2.51 9.09 7.74
N TYR A 113 1.29 8.75 7.29
CA TYR A 113 0.52 9.61 6.39
C TYR A 113 0.24 10.97 7.01
N ASP A 114 -0.11 11.03 8.30
CA ASP A 114 -0.35 12.30 8.97
C ASP A 114 0.90 13.19 9.00
N GLU A 115 2.07 12.61 9.30
CA GLU A 115 3.37 13.31 9.26
C GLU A 115 3.68 13.85 7.86
N PHE A 116 3.33 13.09 6.82
CA PHE A 116 3.49 13.49 5.42
C PHE A 116 2.40 14.46 4.93
N GLY A 117 1.40 14.76 5.75
CA GLY A 117 0.36 15.72 5.39
C GLY A 117 -0.86 15.12 4.68
N PHE A 118 -1.13 13.84 4.85
CA PHE A 118 -2.27 13.13 4.25
C PHE A 118 -3.23 12.58 5.32
N ASP A 119 -4.52 12.58 5.01
CA ASP A 119 -5.51 11.80 5.76
C ASP A 119 -5.42 10.32 5.38
N THR A 120 -5.97 9.44 6.22
CA THR A 120 -5.94 7.99 6.00
C THR A 120 -7.34 7.41 5.91
N VAL A 121 -7.57 6.52 4.95
CA VAL A 121 -8.77 5.67 4.88
C VAL A 121 -8.35 4.21 4.81
N SER A 122 -8.75 3.40 5.80
CA SER A 122 -8.50 1.96 5.75
C SER A 122 -9.53 1.25 4.87
N ALA A 123 -9.06 0.42 3.94
CA ALA A 123 -9.88 -0.53 3.18
C ALA A 123 -10.10 -1.84 3.94
N GLY A 124 -9.52 -2.00 5.13
CA GLY A 124 -9.61 -3.22 5.95
C GLY A 124 -8.44 -4.18 5.70
N PRO A 125 -8.70 -5.51 5.63
CA PRO A 125 -7.65 -6.54 5.52
C PRO A 125 -6.89 -6.47 4.19
N LEU A 126 -5.74 -7.13 4.10
CA LEU A 126 -4.93 -7.17 2.86
C LEU A 126 -5.72 -7.75 1.66
N ALA A 127 -6.71 -8.59 1.93
CA ALA A 127 -7.61 -9.13 0.91
C ALA A 127 -8.50 -8.06 0.23
N GLU A 128 -8.70 -6.89 0.86
CA GLU A 128 -9.46 -5.77 0.29
C GLU A 128 -8.56 -4.73 -0.41
N SER A 129 -7.24 -4.96 -0.41
CA SER A 129 -6.27 -4.00 -0.95
C SER A 129 -6.38 -3.79 -2.46
N TRP A 130 -7.05 -4.72 -3.17
CA TRP A 130 -7.29 -4.61 -4.62
C TRP A 130 -8.12 -3.38 -4.98
N ARG A 131 -8.91 -2.82 -4.04
CA ARG A 131 -9.77 -1.63 -4.27
C ARG A 131 -8.99 -0.37 -4.65
N VAL A 132 -7.69 -0.36 -4.39
CA VAL A 132 -6.79 0.76 -4.68
C VAL A 132 -5.67 0.42 -5.65
N GLU A 133 -5.76 -0.73 -6.30
CA GLU A 133 -4.79 -1.12 -7.33
C GLU A 133 -5.10 -0.41 -8.66
N ARG A 134 -4.22 -0.66 -9.64
CA ARG A 134 -4.35 -0.16 -11.00
C ARG A 134 -5.78 -0.34 -11.52
N ASP A 135 -6.25 0.66 -12.27
CA ASP A 135 -7.55 0.68 -12.95
C ASP A 135 -8.78 0.69 -12.01
N ARG A 136 -8.58 0.85 -10.69
CA ARG A 136 -9.68 1.11 -9.75
C ARG A 136 -9.97 2.62 -9.59
N PRO A 137 -11.18 3.01 -9.15
CA PRO A 137 -11.57 4.43 -9.08
C PRO A 137 -10.64 5.31 -8.23
N ALA A 138 -10.03 4.75 -7.19
CA ALA A 138 -9.11 5.47 -6.30
C ALA A 138 -7.68 5.61 -6.87
N TYR A 139 -7.35 4.94 -7.98
CA TYR A 139 -5.98 4.85 -8.47
C TYR A 139 -5.48 6.16 -9.09
N VAL A 140 -4.45 6.77 -8.49
CA VAL A 140 -3.76 7.97 -9.01
C VAL A 140 -4.66 9.22 -9.06
N VAL A 141 -5.81 9.18 -8.37
CA VAL A 141 -6.73 10.30 -8.23
C VAL A 141 -6.38 11.11 -6.98
N ARG A 142 -6.42 12.44 -7.09
CA ARG A 142 -6.40 13.33 -5.91
C ARG A 142 -7.81 13.36 -5.32
N GLN A 143 -7.94 12.99 -4.06
CA GLN A 143 -9.23 12.84 -3.38
C GLN A 143 -9.07 13.13 -1.89
N ASN A 144 -10.10 13.70 -1.26
CA ASN A 144 -10.20 13.80 0.20
C ASN A 144 -10.71 12.47 0.80
N ALA A 145 -10.90 12.42 2.13
CA ALA A 145 -11.29 11.19 2.81
C ALA A 145 -12.69 10.68 2.38
N ASP A 146 -13.67 11.56 2.25
CA ASP A 146 -15.04 11.19 1.86
C ASP A 146 -15.10 10.67 0.42
N GLU A 147 -14.39 11.35 -0.49
CA GLU A 147 -14.24 10.92 -1.89
C GLU A 147 -13.53 9.57 -1.98
N LEU A 148 -12.48 9.36 -1.16
CA LEU A 148 -11.76 8.10 -1.12
C LEU A 148 -12.66 6.95 -0.62
N VAL A 149 -13.43 7.17 0.45
CA VAL A 149 -14.41 6.19 0.94
C VAL A 149 -15.40 5.81 -0.18
N ALA A 150 -15.92 6.80 -0.92
CA ALA A 150 -16.83 6.55 -2.03
C ALA A 150 -16.16 5.75 -3.17
N ASN A 151 -14.93 6.10 -3.54
CA ASN A 151 -14.18 5.43 -4.60
C ASN A 151 -13.78 3.99 -4.24
N LEU A 152 -13.46 3.72 -2.96
CA LEU A 152 -13.23 2.37 -2.46
C LEU A 152 -14.49 1.50 -2.55
N ALA A 153 -15.66 2.08 -2.24
CA ALA A 153 -16.94 1.40 -2.31
C ALA A 153 -17.38 1.14 -3.76
N ALA A 154 -17.03 2.04 -4.69
CA ALA A 154 -17.33 1.92 -6.11
C ALA A 154 -16.39 0.97 -6.87
N ALA A 155 -15.30 0.50 -6.25
CA ALA A 155 -14.39 -0.43 -6.88
C ALA A 155 -15.09 -1.78 -7.12
N GLU A 156 -15.11 -2.21 -8.38
CA GLU A 156 -15.57 -3.53 -8.82
C GLU A 156 -14.36 -4.41 -9.10
N ARG A 157 -14.46 -5.72 -8.90
CA ARG A 157 -13.36 -6.67 -9.07
C ARG A 157 -13.51 -7.53 -10.30
#